data_AF-A0A1F8AE10-F1
#
_entry.id   AF-A0A1F8AE10-F1
#
_cell.length_a   1.000
_cell.length_b   1.000
_cell.length_c   1.000
_cell.angle_alpha   90.00
_cell.angle_beta   90.00
_cell.angle_gamma   90.00
#
_symmetry.space_group_name_H-M   'P 1'
#
loop_
_entity.id
_entity.type
_entity.pdbx_description
1 polymer ?
#
loop_
_entity_poly.entity_id
_entity_poly.type
_entity_poly.pdbx_seq_one_letter_code
_entity_poly.pdbx_strand_id
1 'polypeptide(L)' 'MSKGLFRSVQPITSYGISEIEAAFRFMQTGKHQGKLIIEFQIDDRVMTVLDRKPNFTCDGNATYVIAGGLGGI' A
#
# COMPACT_ATOMS: atom_id res chain seq x y z
N MET A 1 -19.96 -26.06 -6.25
CA MET A 1 -20.55 -25.25 -5.17
C MET A 1 -19.63 -25.35 -3.96
N SER A 2 -18.94 -24.27 -3.59
CA SER A 2 -18.08 -24.27 -2.39
C SER A 2 -18.97 -24.43 -1.15
N LYS A 3 -18.71 -25.48 -0.36
CA LYS A 3 -19.30 -25.63 0.98
C LYS A 3 -18.98 -24.33 1.74
N GLY A 4 -19.99 -23.61 2.23
CA GLY A 4 -19.90 -22.26 2.80
C GLY A 4 -19.12 -22.14 4.12
N LEU A 5 -17.94 -22.75 4.20
CA LEU A 5 -17.03 -22.72 5.35
C LEU A 5 -16.42 -21.33 5.58
N PHE A 6 -16.26 -20.56 4.50
CA PHE A 6 -15.73 -19.20 4.54
C PHE A 6 -16.84 -18.21 4.18
N ARG A 7 -17.07 -17.24 5.07
CA ARG A 7 -17.94 -16.09 4.85
C ARG A 7 -17.10 -14.82 4.87
N SER A 8 -17.53 -13.80 4.14
CA SER A 8 -16.88 -12.49 4.20
C SER A 8 -16.91 -11.96 5.63
N VAL A 9 -15.82 -11.33 6.06
CA VAL A 9 -15.73 -10.73 7.39
C VAL A 9 -16.65 -9.51 7.45
N GLN A 10 -17.33 -9.33 8.58
CA GLN A 10 -18.29 -8.26 8.83
C GLN A 10 -18.00 -7.63 10.20
N PRO A 11 -18.24 -6.31 10.38
CA PRO A 11 -18.64 -5.35 9.35
C PRO A 11 -17.50 -5.04 8.37
N ILE A 12 -17.87 -4.51 7.20
CA ILE A 12 -16.93 -3.89 6.26
C ILE A 12 -17.10 -2.38 6.40
N THR A 13 -16.02 -1.68 6.72
CA THR A 13 -15.98 -0.21 6.78
C THR A 13 -15.10 0.30 5.64
N SER A 14 -15.67 1.06 4.74
CA SER A 14 -14.94 1.66 3.61
C SER A 14 -14.51 3.10 3.94
N TYR A 15 -13.30 3.46 3.50
CA TYR A 15 -12.77 4.81 3.48
C TYR A 15 -12.31 5.14 2.06
N GLY A 16 -12.50 6.39 1.63
CA GLY A 16 -11.84 6.86 0.40
C GLY A 16 -10.33 6.95 0.59
N ILE A 17 -9.56 6.86 -0.49
CA ILE A 17 -8.09 7.03 -0.44
C ILE A 17 -7.66 8.39 0.12
N SER A 18 -8.48 9.44 -0.06
CA SER A 18 -8.26 10.76 0.56
C SER A 18 -8.36 10.73 2.10
N GLU A 19 -8.99 9.71 2.68
CA GLU A 19 -9.18 9.52 4.11
C GLU A 19 -8.24 8.45 4.69
N ILE A 20 -7.19 8.06 3.95
CA ILE A 20 -6.29 6.97 4.34
C ILE A 20 -5.67 7.18 5.74
N GLU A 21 -5.35 8.43 6.11
CA GLU A 21 -4.84 8.73 7.44
C GLU A 21 -5.88 8.46 8.54
N ALA A 22 -7.14 8.82 8.31
CA ALA A 22 -8.24 8.57 9.24
C ALA A 22 -8.49 7.06 9.39
N ALA A 23 -8.43 6.31 8.30
CA ALA A 23 -8.54 4.85 8.31
C ALA A 23 -7.44 4.20 9.16
N PHE A 24 -6.18 4.60 8.97
CA PHE A 24 -5.06 4.10 9.78
C PHE A 24 -5.17 4.51 11.24
N ARG A 25 -5.56 5.75 11.51
CA ARG A 25 -5.77 6.24 12.89
C ARG A 25 -6.86 5.45 13.59
N PHE A 26 -7.97 5.16 12.91
CA PHE A 26 -9.03 4.30 13.46
C PHE A 26 -8.53 2.88 13.72
N MET A 27 -7.78 2.29 12.78
CA MET A 27 -7.16 0.97 12.95
C MET A 27 -6.25 0.92 14.18
N GLN A 28 -5.41 1.94 14.38
CA GLN A 28 -4.47 2.05 15.51
C GLN A 28 -5.16 2.06 16.88
N THR A 29 -6.42 2.54 16.96
CA THR A 29 -7.16 2.50 18.24
C THR A 29 -7.51 1.08 18.69
N GLY A 30 -7.44 0.09 17.80
CA GLY A 30 -7.89 -1.28 18.07
C GLY A 30 -9.41 -1.43 18.20
N LYS A 31 -10.20 -0.36 18.02
CA LYS A 31 -11.67 -0.37 18.16
C LYS A 31 -12.40 -0.79 16.89
N HIS A 32 -11.69 -0.95 15.79
CA HIS A 32 -12.27 -1.42 14.54
C HIS A 32 -12.72 -2.89 14.66
N GLN A 33 -13.83 -3.22 14.01
CA GLN A 33 -14.33 -4.58 13.90
C GLN A 33 -14.38 -4.99 12.43
N GLY A 34 -14.08 -6.25 12.14
CA GLY A 34 -14.10 -6.76 10.78
C GLY A 34 -12.97 -6.20 9.93
N LYS A 35 -13.29 -5.63 8.76
CA LYS A 35 -12.29 -5.20 7.77
C LYS A 35 -12.48 -3.75 7.37
N LEU A 36 -11.37 -3.02 7.38
CA LEU A 36 -11.28 -1.70 6.76
C LEU A 36 -10.86 -1.87 5.28
N ILE A 37 -11.56 -1.19 4.37
CA ILE A 37 -11.25 -1.16 2.94
C ILE A 37 -10.94 0.27 2.53
N ILE A 38 -9.90 0.46 1.73
CA ILE A 38 -9.59 1.73 1.08
C ILE A 38 -10.05 1.64 -0.37
N GLU A 39 -10.96 2.52 -0.74
CA GLU A 39 -11.52 2.62 -2.09
C GLU A 39 -10.80 3.72 -2.88
N PHE A 40 -10.58 3.44 -4.17
CA PHE A 40 -9.91 4.35 -5.09
C PHE A 40 -10.88 4.69 -6.22
N GLN A 41 -11.16 5.98 -6.40
CA GLN A 41 -11.88 6.55 -7.53
C GLN A 41 -10.92 7.34 -8.42
N ILE A 42 -11.27 7.49 -9.70
CA ILE A 42 -10.40 8.12 -10.69
C ILE A 42 -10.16 9.62 -10.41
N ASP A 43 -11.10 10.23 -9.71
CA ASP A 43 -11.21 11.65 -9.40
C ASP A 43 -10.78 11.97 -7.95
N ASP A 44 -10.31 10.99 -7.19
CA ASP A 44 -9.82 11.19 -5.83
C ASP A 44 -8.60 12.12 -5.80
N ARG A 45 -8.67 13.15 -4.96
CA ARG A 45 -7.57 14.09 -4.73
C ARG A 45 -6.86 13.71 -3.43
N VAL A 46 -5.62 13.28 -3.54
CA VAL A 46 -4.80 12.86 -2.41
C VAL A 46 -3.56 13.73 -2.28
N MET A 47 -3.22 14.07 -1.04
CA MET A 47 -1.94 14.70 -0.73
C MET A 47 -0.82 13.72 -1.08
N THR A 48 0.08 14.11 -1.98
CA THR A 48 1.23 13.31 -2.38
C THR A 48 2.52 14.02 -2.00
N VAL A 49 3.52 13.25 -1.58
CA VAL A 49 4.89 13.77 -1.44
C VAL A 49 5.47 13.84 -2.85
N LEU A 50 5.61 15.07 -3.37
CA LEU A 50 6.16 15.35 -4.71
C LEU A 50 7.63 14.89 -4.83
N ASP A 51 8.35 14.86 -3.71
CA ASP A 51 9.78 14.63 -3.66
C ASP A 51 10.09 13.20 -3.20
N ARG A 52 9.83 12.23 -4.09
CA ARG A 52 10.31 10.86 -3.87
C ARG A 52 11.81 10.89 -4.20
N LYS A 53 12.67 10.47 -3.26
CA LYS A 53 14.02 10.04 -3.63
C LYS A 53 13.90 9.16 -4.88
N PRO A 54 14.75 9.34 -5.90
CA PRO A 54 14.66 8.51 -7.09
C PRO A 54 14.70 7.05 -6.65
N ASN A 55 13.58 6.34 -6.85
CA ASN A 55 13.54 4.90 -6.66
C ASN A 55 14.39 4.33 -7.80
N PHE A 56 15.64 3.98 -7.49
CA PHE A 56 16.46 3.24 -8.42
C PHE A 56 16.05 1.78 -8.34
N THR A 57 15.44 1.29 -9.41
CA THR A 57 15.17 -0.13 -9.61
C THR A 57 16.08 -0.62 -10.73
N CYS A 58 16.88 -1.65 -10.47
CA CYS A 58 17.58 -2.36 -11.54
C CYS A 58 16.54 -3.11 -12.37
N ASP A 59 16.48 -2.82 -13.66
CA ASP A 59 15.85 -3.72 -14.64
C ASP A 59 16.54 -5.09 -14.58
N GLY A 60 15.76 -6.15 -14.34
CA GLY A 60 16.24 -7.54 -14.28
C GLY A 60 16.70 -8.09 -15.63
N ASN A 61 16.39 -7.42 -16.74
CA ASN A 61 16.82 -7.80 -18.08
C ASN A 61 18.05 -7.02 -18.58
N ALA A 62 18.61 -6.12 -17.77
CA ALA A 62 19.76 -5.31 -18.13
C ALA A 62 21.06 -5.81 -17.47
N THR A 63 22.20 -5.47 -18.09
CA THR A 63 23.53 -5.69 -17.51
C THR A 63 24.10 -4.38 -16.99
N TYR A 64 24.60 -4.37 -15.75
CA TYR A 64 25.20 -3.19 -15.11
C TYR A 64 26.67 -3.45 -14.84
N VAL A 65 27.53 -2.49 -15.20
CA VAL A 65 28.98 -2.59 -14.99
C VAL A 65 29.37 -1.70 -13.81
N ILE A 66 30.05 -2.27 -12.81
CA ILE A 66 30.63 -1.53 -11.68
C ILE A 66 32.15 -1.62 -11.80
N ALA A 67 32.78 -0.54 -12.28
CA ALA A 67 34.23 -0.46 -12.31
C ALA A 67 34.79 -0.36 -10.87
N GLY A 68 35.69 -1.27 -10.50
CA GLY A 68 36.32 -1.25 -9.17
C GLY A 68 35.45 -1.76 -8.01
N GLY A 69 34.32 -2.43 -8.28
CA GLY A 69 33.36 -2.87 -7.26
C GLY A 69 33.84 -3.93 -6.26
N LEU A 70 35.09 -4.40 -6.37
CA LEU A 70 35.70 -5.36 -5.45
C LEU A 70 36.39 -4.68 -4.25
N GLY A 71 36.49 -3.34 -4.24
CA GLY A 71 37.00 -2.58 -3.10
C GLY A 71 35.92 -2.35 -2.04
N GLY A 72 36.27 -2.52 -0.76
CA GLY A 72 35.39 -2.22 0.36
C GLY A 72 35.22 -0.72 0.58
N ILE A 73 33.98 -0.27 0.66
CA ILE A 73 33.53 1.01 1.21
C ILE A 73 32.89 0.80 2.57
#